data_AF-A0A416VPH5-F1
#
_entry.id   AF-A0A416VPH5-F1
#
_cell.length_a   1.000
_cell.length_b   1.000
_cell.length_c   1.000
_cell.angle_alpha   90.00
_cell.angle_beta   90.00
_cell.angle_gamma   90.00
#
_symmetry.space_group_name_H-M   'P 1'
#
loop_
_entity.id
_entity.type
_entity.pdbx_description
1 polymer ?
#
loop_
_entity_poly.entity_id
_entity_poly.type
_entity_poly.pdbx_seq_one_letter_code
_entity_poly.pdbx_strand_id
1 'polypeptide(L)'
;MKETILYLLQEDHRFSRHYTDMYAYLSIYGGLSPHQMSILQWRMRVHDMIIADPALFRVCISTRQEQDEIRFMKGWQFRELEKVLSPWQIRQCREIKNECWG
;
A
#
# COMPACT_ATOMS: atom_id res chain seq x y z
N MET A 1 11.16 -3.27 -2.80
CA MET A 1 10.38 -2.52 -1.80
C MET A 1 11.22 -1.94 -0.67
N LYS A 2 11.99 -2.74 0.10
CA LYS A 2 12.82 -2.22 1.22
C LYS A 2 13.77 -1.11 0.78
N GLU A 3 14.51 -1.34 -0.31
CA GLU A 3 15.42 -0.33 -0.91
C GLU A 3 14.68 0.94 -1.33
N THR A 4 13.48 0.81 -1.92
CA THR A 4 12.61 1.94 -2.29
C THR A 4 12.23 2.78 -1.08
N ILE A 5 11.85 2.15 0.04
CA ILE A 5 11.50 2.85 1.28
C ILE A 5 12.74 3.54 1.88
N LEU A 6 13.91 2.89 1.83
CA LEU A 6 15.16 3.48 2.31
C LEU A 6 15.58 4.68 1.47
N TYR A 7 15.44 4.62 0.15
CA TYR A 7 15.66 5.76 -0.73
C TYR A 7 14.72 6.92 -0.38
N LEU A 8 13.42 6.66 -0.26
CA LEU A 8 12.44 7.70 0.10
C LEU A 8 12.68 8.30 1.49
N LEU A 9 13.21 7.53 2.44
CA LEU A 9 13.60 8.02 3.76
C LEU A 9 14.74 9.06 3.67
N GLN A 10 15.65 8.89 2.71
CA GLN A 10 16.77 9.81 2.46
C GLN A 10 16.30 11.07 1.73
N GLU A 11 15.39 10.94 0.78
CA GLU A 11 14.98 12.04 -0.11
C GLU A 11 13.82 12.90 0.41
N ASP A 12 12.91 12.34 1.24
CA ASP A 12 11.69 13.03 1.68
C ASP A 12 11.58 13.10 3.21
N HIS A 13 12.36 14.04 3.78
CA HIS A 13 12.45 14.24 5.23
C HIS A 13 11.12 14.55 5.91
N ARG A 14 10.17 15.20 5.21
CA ARG A 14 8.85 15.55 5.77
C ARG A 14 7.99 14.31 6.07
N PHE A 15 8.28 13.19 5.40
CA PHE A 15 7.53 11.93 5.52
C PHE A 15 8.41 10.80 6.10
N SER A 16 9.61 11.13 6.58
CA SER A 16 10.56 10.19 7.18
C SER A 16 9.94 9.27 8.24
N ARG A 17 9.09 9.81 9.12
CA ARG A 17 8.36 9.00 10.11
C ARG A 17 7.49 7.93 9.46
N HIS A 18 6.72 8.29 8.42
CA HIS A 18 5.87 7.34 7.71
C HIS A 18 6.69 6.23 7.05
N TYR A 19 7.85 6.54 6.47
CA TYR A 19 8.72 5.52 5.87
C TYR A 19 9.35 4.61 6.93
N THR A 20 9.73 5.14 8.10
CA THR A 20 10.18 4.33 9.23
C THR A 20 9.07 3.37 9.70
N ASP A 21 7.84 3.87 9.84
CA ASP A 21 6.68 3.05 10.22
C ASP A 21 6.40 1.96 9.18
N MET A 22 6.48 2.29 7.88
CA MET A 22 6.36 1.31 6.80
C MET A 22 7.46 0.25 6.84
N TYR A 23 8.72 0.66 7.06
CA TYR A 23 9.85 -0.27 7.13
C TYR A 23 9.72 -1.24 8.29
N ALA A 24 9.30 -0.75 9.46
CA ALA A 24 9.01 -1.57 10.63
C ALA A 24 7.88 -2.56 10.35
N TYR A 25 6.76 -2.07 9.80
CA TYR A 25 5.60 -2.88 9.45
C TYR A 25 5.96 -3.98 8.45
N LEU A 26 6.65 -3.62 7.36
CA LEU A 26 7.13 -4.55 6.34
C LEU A 26 8.04 -5.64 6.92
N SER A 27 8.87 -5.29 7.90
CA SER A 27 9.80 -6.23 8.54
C SER A 27 9.08 -7.25 9.44
N ILE A 28 7.95 -6.87 10.02
CA ILE A 28 7.15 -7.73 10.90
C ILE A 28 6.19 -8.60 10.08
N TYR A 29 5.48 -8.01 9.13
CA TYR A 29 4.35 -8.66 8.44
C TYR A 29 4.68 -9.15 7.02
N GLY A 30 5.83 -8.76 6.46
CA GLY A 30 6.24 -9.15 5.11
C GLY A 30 5.45 -8.48 3.98
N GLY A 31 4.66 -7.46 4.29
CA GLY A 31 3.93 -6.61 3.35
C GLY A 31 3.53 -5.30 4.01
N LEU A 32 2.89 -4.41 3.24
CA LEU A 32 2.38 -3.12 3.74
C LEU A 32 0.87 -3.17 3.90
N SER A 33 0.32 -2.36 4.81
CA SER A 33 -1.12 -2.15 4.86
C SER A 33 -1.63 -1.48 3.57
N PRO A 34 -2.92 -1.56 3.23
CA PRO A 34 -3.49 -0.88 2.07
C PRO A 34 -3.24 0.64 2.11
N HIS A 35 -3.33 1.26 3.29
CA HIS A 35 -3.03 2.67 3.47
C HIS A 35 -1.55 2.97 3.23
N GLN A 36 -0.64 2.20 3.83
CA GLN A 36 0.79 2.37 3.64
C GLN A 36 1.18 2.22 2.16
N MET A 37 0.61 1.23 1.46
CA MET A 37 0.79 1.04 0.03
C MET A 37 0.32 2.26 -0.77
N SER A 38 -0.84 2.83 -0.41
CA SER A 38 -1.36 4.01 -1.11
C SER A 38 -0.46 5.25 -0.95
N ILE A 39 0.12 5.45 0.25
CA ILE A 39 1.10 6.52 0.48
C ILE A 39 2.36 6.26 -0.36
N LEU A 40 2.86 5.02 -0.35
CA LEU A 40 4.05 4.65 -1.10
C LEU A 40 3.87 4.90 -2.60
N GLN A 41 2.75 4.45 -3.20
CA GLN A 41 2.45 4.68 -4.62
C GLN A 41 2.36 6.17 -4.97
N TRP A 42 1.72 6.97 -4.12
CA TRP A 42 1.65 8.42 -4.34
C TRP A 42 3.03 9.07 -4.28
N ARG A 43 3.87 8.65 -3.33
CA ARG A 43 5.23 9.16 -3.19
C ARG A 43 6.14 8.75 -4.35
N MET A 44 6.07 7.50 -4.77
CA MET A 44 6.78 7.04 -5.96
C MET A 44 6.40 7.88 -7.19
N ARG A 45 5.11 8.22 -7.36
CA ARG A 45 4.67 9.13 -8.42
C ARG A 45 5.25 10.54 -8.29
N VAL A 46 5.36 11.09 -7.09
CA VAL A 46 5.95 12.43 -6.86
C VAL A 46 7.45 12.46 -7.20
N HIS A 47 8.15 11.35 -7.00
CA HIS A 47 9.60 11.21 -7.27
C HIS A 47 9.89 10.59 -8.65
N ASP A 48 8.91 10.52 -9.56
CA ASP A 48 9.02 9.89 -10.88
C ASP A 48 9.61 8.46 -10.85
N MET A 49 9.34 7.73 -9.77
CA MET A 49 9.78 6.35 -9.59
C MET A 49 8.72 5.38 -10.14
N ILE A 50 9.16 4.45 -10.98
CA ILE A 50 8.29 3.41 -11.54
C ILE A 50 8.45 2.10 -10.76
N ILE A 51 7.31 1.46 -10.47
CA ILE A 51 7.28 0.07 -9.99
C ILE A 51 7.54 -0.84 -11.19
N ALA A 52 8.78 -1.28 -11.36
CA ALA A 52 9.17 -2.18 -12.45
C ALA A 52 8.61 -3.60 -12.28
N ASP A 53 8.42 -4.05 -11.03
CA ASP A 53 7.86 -5.36 -10.72
C ASP A 53 6.77 -5.24 -9.63
N PRO A 54 5.49 -5.38 -10.01
CA PRO A 54 4.37 -5.41 -9.07
C PRO A 54 4.47 -6.51 -8.01
N ALA A 55 5.14 -7.63 -8.29
CA ALA A 55 5.29 -8.74 -7.34
C ALA A 55 6.16 -8.36 -6.12
N LEU A 56 6.96 -7.30 -6.24
CA LEU A 56 7.71 -6.73 -5.11
C LEU A 56 6.79 -6.09 -4.07
N PHE A 57 5.52 -5.86 -4.40
CA PHE A 57 4.56 -5.13 -3.57
C PHE A 57 3.53 -6.06 -2.94
N ARG A 58 3.86 -6.61 -1.76
CA ARG A 58 2.90 -7.37 -0.95
C ARG A 58 2.03 -6.41 -0.13
N VAL A 59 0.72 -6.59 -0.22
CA VAL A 59 -0.28 -5.88 0.60
C VAL A 59 -0.91 -6.86 1.60
N CYS A 60 -0.92 -6.48 2.87
CA CYS A 60 -1.53 -7.24 3.95
C CYS A 60 -3.00 -6.82 4.13
N ILE A 61 -3.90 -7.79 4.30
CA ILE A 61 -5.36 -7.58 4.41
C ILE A 61 -5.94 -8.53 5.48
N SER A 62 -5.19 -8.75 6.55
CA SER A 62 -5.43 -9.81 7.53
C SER A 62 -6.21 -9.33 8.76
N THR A 63 -6.18 -8.03 9.03
CA THR A 63 -6.74 -7.38 10.21
C THR A 63 -7.97 -6.56 9.84
N ARG A 64 -8.85 -6.32 10.82
CA ARG A 64 -10.03 -5.45 10.64
C ARG A 64 -9.64 -4.03 10.22
N GLN A 65 -8.55 -3.51 10.77
CA GLN A 65 -8.03 -2.19 10.41
C GLN A 65 -7.66 -2.11 8.92
N GLU A 66 -6.94 -3.10 8.38
CA GLU A 66 -6.59 -3.12 6.96
C GLU A 66 -7.82 -3.25 6.06
N GLN A 67 -8.83 -4.02 6.49
CA GLN A 67 -10.10 -4.09 5.78
C GLN A 67 -10.82 -2.73 5.80
N ASP A 68 -10.85 -2.04 6.95
CA ASP A 68 -11.43 -0.70 7.05
C ASP A 68 -10.69 0.30 6.16
N GLU A 69 -9.36 0.22 6.06
CA GLU A 69 -8.57 1.02 5.12
C GLU A 69 -9.06 0.82 3.67
N ILE A 70 -9.39 -0.41 3.26
CA ILE A 70 -9.94 -0.70 1.92
C ILE A 70 -11.37 -0.16 1.77
N ARG A 71 -12.23 -0.36 2.78
CA ARG A 71 -13.62 0.12 2.80
C ARG A 71 -13.66 1.63 2.53
N PHE A 72 -12.86 2.39 3.26
CA PHE A 72 -12.86 3.86 3.20
C PHE A 72 -11.95 4.45 2.10
N MET A 73 -11.15 3.64 1.42
CA MET A 73 -10.26 4.09 0.34
C MET A 73 -11.03 4.80 -0.78
N LYS A 74 -10.54 5.91 -1.31
CA LYS A 74 -11.19 6.58 -2.45
C LYS A 74 -11.08 5.71 -3.71
N GLY A 75 -12.05 5.82 -4.62
CA GLY A 75 -12.10 4.98 -5.83
C GLY A 75 -10.88 5.11 -6.75
N TRP A 76 -10.18 6.25 -6.75
CA TRP A 76 -8.92 6.40 -7.48
C TRP A 76 -7.74 5.70 -6.77
N GLN A 77 -7.66 5.78 -5.43
CA GLN A 77 -6.62 5.06 -4.65
C GLN A 77 -6.79 3.55 -4.79
N PHE A 78 -8.03 3.07 -4.77
CA PHE A 78 -8.33 1.65 -4.93
C PHE A 78 -7.90 1.12 -6.29
N ARG A 79 -8.15 1.88 -7.37
CA ARG A 79 -7.71 1.53 -8.73
C ARG A 79 -6.20 1.47 -8.89
N GLU A 80 -5.45 2.30 -8.15
CA GLU A 80 -3.98 2.21 -8.13
C GLU A 80 -3.51 1.01 -7.31
N LEU A 81 -4.17 0.73 -6.19
CA LEU A 81 -3.88 -0.45 -5.37
C LEU A 81 -4.07 -1.74 -6.19
N GLU A 82 -5.16 -1.85 -6.96
CA GLU A 82 -5.44 -3.02 -7.81
C GLU A 82 -4.29 -3.36 -8.79
N LYS A 83 -3.47 -2.39 -9.21
CA LYS A 83 -2.36 -2.63 -10.15
C LYS A 83 -1.21 -3.42 -9.54
N VAL A 84 -1.10 -3.45 -8.21
CA VAL A 84 -0.03 -4.15 -7.48
C VAL A 84 -0.52 -5.39 -6.74
N LEU A 85 -1.82 -5.67 -6.78
CA LEU A 85 -2.41 -6.83 -6.11
C LEU A 85 -2.44 -8.05 -7.03
N SER A 86 -2.33 -9.23 -6.43
CA SER A 86 -2.64 -10.48 -7.14
C SER A 86 -4.13 -10.61 -7.45
N PRO A 87 -4.55 -11.43 -8.44
CA PRO A 87 -5.96 -11.61 -8.79
C PRO A 87 -6.86 -12.01 -7.61
N TRP A 88 -6.34 -12.82 -6.68
CA TRP A 88 -7.08 -13.22 -5.48
C TRP A 88 -7.25 -12.07 -4.49
N GLN A 89 -6.20 -11.28 -4.26
CA GLN A 89 -6.28 -10.09 -3.40
C GLN A 89 -7.20 -9.02 -4.00
N ILE A 90 -7.23 -8.84 -5.33
CA ILE A 90 -8.17 -7.93 -5.99
C ILE A 90 -9.60 -8.32 -5.66
N ARG A 91 -9.93 -9.61 -5.76
CA ARG A 91 -11.26 -10.13 -5.43
C ARG A 91 -11.62 -9.84 -3.97
N GLN A 92 -10.75 -10.21 -3.04
CA GLN A 92 -10.93 -9.96 -1.60
C GLN A 92 -11.15 -8.47 -1.31
N CYS A 93 -10.31 -7.60 -1.90
CA CYS A 93 -10.41 -6.15 -1.79
C CYS A 93 -11.75 -5.60 -2.30
N ARG A 94 -12.26 -6.11 -3.43
CA ARG A 94 -13.55 -5.71 -4.00
C ARG A 94 -14.72 -6.15 -3.13
N GLU A 95 -14.66 -7.37 -2.58
CA GLU A 95 -15.66 -7.88 -1.63
C GLU A 95 -15.72 -6.95 -0.40
N ILE A 96 -14.58 -6.71 0.25
CA ILE A 96 -14.47 -5.79 1.40
C ILE A 96 -15.02 -4.40 1.06
N LYS A 97 -14.70 -3.87 -0.12
CA LYS A 97 -15.16 -2.54 -0.54
C LYS A 97 -16.68 -2.46 -0.74
N ASN A 98 -17.30 -3.56 -1.13
CA ASN A 98 -18.73 -3.67 -1.40
C ASN A 98 -19.55 -4.07 -0.16
N GLU A 99 -18.92 -4.53 0.93
CA GLU A 99 -19.60 -4.83 2.21
C GLU A 99 -20.33 -3.62 2.81
N CYS A 100 -20.00 -2.38 2.41
CA CYS A 100 -20.62 -1.16 2.91
C CYS A 100 -22.03 -0.83 2.34
N TRP A 101 -22.64 -1.72 1.56
CA TRP A 101 -24.00 -1.53 1.02
C TRP A 101 -24.93 -2.71 1.32
N GLY A 102 -25.05 -3.05 2.61
CA GLY A 102 -26.07 -3.95 3.15
C GLY A 102 -26.90 -3.24 4.21
#